data_AF-A0A7G6SZU2-F1
#
_entry.id   AF-A0A7G6SZU2-F1
#
_cell.length_a   1.000
_cell.length_b   1.000
_cell.length_c   1.000
_cell.angle_alpha   90.00
_cell.angle_beta   90.00
_cell.angle_gamma   90.00
#
_symmetry.space_group_name_H-M   'P 1'
#
loop_
_entity.id
_entity.type
_entity.pdbx_description
1 polymer ?
#
loop_
_entity_poly.entity_id
_entity_poly.type
_entity_poly.pdbx_seq_one_letter_code
_entity_poly.pdbx_strand_id
1 'polypeptide(L)'
;MLKVSLKELTQFLSAENQTFDERLIWQNVRYFLGLDNEVNREIRETLLSGQASDFWFLNSGLTIVCEQIVSVANGRHPITMVNPQIVNGCQTATVIHAVSTGTMADLADGYVHVKIIETNDSTFIERVALASNTQSRILNRDLRANDNIQRQLVECLRPHNYFYVRKRGENAPRPGMRMIDAARAGQLVLAYLCGEPTKSKTNSNDIFGDLYEEAFNPHAVTPEIIIAAHECYSVIERRRKEILAWQASVTRNSFEESWLIEGHFHLLFVIGELMRRASIPLSETTIAIGLIEKASSILRTFVERNQKVANYRLFRLARSREEILKIIDNNSKPDEANPVQIELFQYLGSA
;
A
#
# COMPACT_ATOMS: atom_id res chain seq x y z
N MET A 1 -13.71 -28.45 -14.93
CA MET A 1 -12.98 -28.48 -13.66
C MET A 1 -12.39 -29.87 -13.49
N LEU A 2 -11.18 -29.95 -12.96
CA LEU A 2 -10.42 -31.17 -12.77
C LEU A 2 -10.36 -31.52 -11.29
N LYS A 3 -10.33 -32.82 -11.00
CA LYS A 3 -10.01 -33.35 -9.68
C LYS A 3 -8.52 -33.63 -9.61
N VAL A 4 -7.78 -32.86 -8.81
CA VAL A 4 -6.32 -32.96 -8.70
C VAL A 4 -5.96 -33.35 -7.28
N SER A 5 -5.09 -34.34 -7.12
CA SER A 5 -4.60 -34.72 -5.78
C SER A 5 -3.74 -33.61 -5.19
N LEU A 6 -3.75 -33.43 -3.87
CA LEU A 6 -2.91 -32.44 -3.21
C LEU A 6 -1.43 -32.68 -3.49
N LYS A 7 -1.01 -33.94 -3.63
CA LYS A 7 0.37 -34.33 -3.96
C LYS A 7 0.81 -33.85 -5.35
N GLU A 8 0.00 -34.11 -6.38
CA GLU A 8 0.31 -33.65 -7.75
C GLU A 8 0.28 -32.13 -7.83
N LEU A 9 -0.67 -31.49 -7.12
CA LEU A 9 -0.71 -30.04 -7.07
C LEU A 9 0.55 -29.47 -6.40
N THR A 10 1.01 -30.02 -5.27
CA THR A 10 2.25 -29.57 -4.62
C THR A 10 3.44 -29.68 -5.56
N GLN A 11 3.56 -30.78 -6.31
CA GLN A 11 4.62 -30.92 -7.33
C GLN A 11 4.54 -29.84 -8.41
N PHE A 12 3.34 -29.51 -8.88
CA PHE A 12 3.14 -28.42 -9.84
C PHE A 12 3.48 -27.04 -9.24
N LEU A 13 3.23 -26.84 -7.94
CA LEU A 13 3.48 -25.58 -7.24
C LEU A 13 4.96 -25.39 -6.84
N SER A 14 5.78 -26.44 -6.90
CA SER A 14 7.18 -26.38 -6.48
C SER A 14 8.11 -25.97 -7.62
N ALA A 15 9.01 -25.03 -7.32
CA ALA A 15 10.18 -24.73 -8.15
C ALA A 15 11.25 -25.84 -7.99
N GLU A 16 12.32 -25.77 -8.78
CA GLU A 16 13.40 -26.78 -8.77
C GLU A 16 14.01 -27.00 -7.37
N ASN A 17 14.09 -25.95 -6.56
CA ASN A 17 14.60 -25.98 -5.19
C ASN A 17 13.56 -26.37 -4.13
N GLN A 18 12.38 -26.89 -4.54
CA GLN A 18 11.26 -27.27 -3.66
C GLN A 18 10.60 -26.11 -2.89
N THR A 19 10.90 -24.86 -3.25
CA THR A 19 10.15 -23.70 -2.75
C THR A 19 8.92 -23.44 -3.61
N PHE A 20 7.94 -22.69 -3.11
CA PHE A 20 6.77 -22.32 -3.88
C PHE A 20 7.19 -21.47 -5.10
N ASP A 21 6.76 -21.87 -6.29
CA ASP A 21 7.08 -21.15 -7.53
C ASP A 21 6.22 -19.88 -7.66
N GLU A 22 6.77 -18.75 -7.19
CA GLU A 22 6.11 -17.46 -7.24
C GLU A 22 5.75 -17.00 -8.67
N ARG A 23 6.40 -17.55 -9.70
CA ARG A 23 6.06 -17.25 -11.10
C ARG A 23 4.62 -17.63 -11.42
N LEU A 24 4.07 -18.67 -10.76
CA LEU A 24 2.71 -19.14 -10.98
C LEU A 24 1.64 -18.17 -10.48
N ILE A 25 1.95 -17.22 -9.60
CA ILE A 25 0.96 -16.30 -9.01
C ILE A 25 1.15 -14.86 -9.47
N TRP A 26 2.04 -14.59 -10.41
CA TRP A 26 2.43 -13.22 -10.77
C TRP A 26 1.25 -12.36 -11.27
N GLN A 27 0.29 -12.95 -11.98
CA GLN A 27 -0.93 -12.25 -12.42
C GLN A 27 -2.00 -12.11 -11.33
N ASN A 28 -1.86 -12.79 -10.19
CA ASN A 28 -2.84 -12.71 -9.11
C ASN A 28 -2.94 -11.28 -8.56
N VAL A 29 -4.16 -10.80 -8.29
CA VAL A 29 -4.40 -9.45 -7.76
C VAL A 29 -3.93 -9.28 -6.31
N ARG A 30 -3.72 -10.38 -5.58
CA ARG A 30 -3.26 -10.38 -4.19
C ARG A 30 -2.35 -11.57 -3.92
N TYR A 31 -1.22 -11.35 -3.26
CA TYR A 31 -0.30 -12.42 -2.89
C TYR A 31 -0.65 -13.02 -1.53
N PHE A 32 0.14 -14.01 -1.12
CA PHE A 32 -0.03 -14.70 0.15
C PHE A 32 0.01 -13.73 1.34
N LEU A 33 -0.99 -13.81 2.22
CA LEU A 33 -1.17 -12.88 3.35
C LEU A 33 -0.54 -13.38 4.67
N GLY A 34 0.24 -14.45 4.62
CA GLY A 34 0.82 -15.09 5.80
C GLY A 34 -0.09 -16.15 6.41
N LEU A 35 0.51 -17.11 7.13
CA LEU A 35 -0.21 -18.26 7.68
C LEU A 35 -1.23 -17.88 8.76
N ASP A 36 -1.02 -16.76 9.45
CA ASP A 36 -1.89 -16.32 10.55
C ASP A 36 -3.17 -15.63 10.08
N ASN A 37 -3.32 -15.38 8.77
CA ASN A 37 -4.58 -14.87 8.22
C ASN A 37 -5.72 -15.87 8.47
N GLU A 38 -6.90 -15.40 8.89
CA GLU A 38 -8.04 -16.23 9.26
C GLU A 38 -8.37 -17.32 8.23
N VAL A 39 -8.50 -16.94 6.96
CA VAL A 39 -8.75 -17.88 5.85
C VAL A 39 -7.62 -18.91 5.74
N ASN A 40 -6.37 -18.48 5.87
CA ASN A 40 -5.21 -19.38 5.77
C ASN A 40 -5.13 -20.36 6.94
N ARG A 41 -5.57 -19.94 8.14
CA ARG A 41 -5.68 -20.83 9.30
C ARG A 41 -6.73 -21.90 9.10
N GLU A 42 -7.91 -21.56 8.59
CA GLU A 42 -8.99 -22.53 8.31
C GLU A 42 -8.56 -23.56 7.24
N ILE A 43 -7.90 -23.09 6.17
CA ILE A 43 -7.35 -23.97 5.13
C ILE A 43 -6.31 -24.92 5.76
N ARG A 44 -5.39 -24.37 6.57
CA ARG A 44 -4.35 -25.16 7.25
C ARG A 44 -4.93 -26.15 8.25
N GLU A 45 -5.95 -25.76 9.00
CA GLU A 45 -6.63 -26.61 9.97
C GLU A 45 -7.29 -27.80 9.28
N THR A 46 -7.99 -27.57 8.16
CA THR A 46 -8.59 -28.65 7.36
C THR A 46 -7.55 -29.65 6.86
N LEU A 47 -6.37 -29.18 6.45
CA LEU A 47 -5.27 -30.04 5.98
C LEU A 47 -4.62 -30.84 7.11
N LEU A 48 -4.57 -30.28 8.33
CA LEU A 48 -3.84 -30.88 9.46
C LEU A 48 -4.73 -31.69 10.42
N SER A 49 -6.06 -31.54 10.36
CA SER A 49 -7.01 -32.20 11.27
C SER A 49 -7.26 -33.70 10.97
N GLY A 50 -6.57 -34.26 9.96
CA GLY A 50 -6.85 -35.61 9.46
C GLY A 50 -8.09 -35.68 8.55
N GLN A 51 -8.66 -34.54 8.16
CA GLN A 51 -9.82 -34.43 7.26
C GLN A 51 -9.41 -33.97 5.84
N ALA A 52 -8.20 -34.33 5.40
CA ALA A 52 -7.71 -33.95 4.08
C ALA A 52 -8.62 -34.43 2.94
N SER A 53 -9.34 -35.54 3.12
CA SER A 53 -10.36 -36.05 2.18
C SER A 53 -11.51 -35.07 1.96
N ASP A 54 -11.86 -34.27 2.98
CA ASP A 54 -12.96 -33.31 2.95
C ASP A 54 -12.54 -31.97 2.33
N PHE A 55 -11.23 -31.75 2.16
CA PHE A 55 -10.66 -30.52 1.62
C PHE A 55 -11.30 -30.10 0.29
N TRP A 56 -11.60 -31.08 -0.56
CA TRP A 56 -12.29 -30.91 -1.84
C TRP A 56 -13.62 -30.17 -1.72
N PHE A 57 -14.37 -30.42 -0.64
CA PHE A 57 -15.69 -29.85 -0.40
C PHE A 57 -15.64 -28.54 0.37
N LEU A 58 -14.61 -28.36 1.20
CA LEU A 58 -14.49 -27.23 2.12
C LEU A 58 -13.73 -26.03 1.52
N ASN A 59 -13.09 -26.19 0.36
CA ASN A 59 -12.28 -25.15 -0.28
C ASN A 59 -12.80 -24.78 -1.67
N SER A 60 -12.60 -23.52 -2.05
CA SER A 60 -13.05 -22.94 -3.32
C SER A 60 -12.24 -23.39 -4.54
N GLY A 61 -11.11 -24.06 -4.31
CA GLY A 61 -10.23 -24.56 -5.35
C GLY A 61 -9.32 -23.50 -5.96
N LEU A 62 -8.78 -23.81 -7.14
CA LEU A 62 -7.87 -22.95 -7.90
C LEU A 62 -8.44 -22.67 -9.30
N THR A 63 -8.22 -21.46 -9.80
CA THR A 63 -8.36 -21.16 -11.24
C THR A 63 -7.00 -20.82 -11.82
N ILE A 64 -6.59 -21.57 -12.83
CA ILE A 64 -5.34 -21.43 -13.57
C ILE A 64 -5.68 -20.99 -14.99
N VAL A 65 -5.10 -19.89 -15.45
CA VAL A 65 -5.08 -19.52 -16.87
C VAL A 65 -3.75 -19.95 -17.46
N CYS A 66 -3.72 -20.28 -18.74
CA CYS A 66 -2.50 -20.63 -19.46
C CYS A 66 -2.65 -20.27 -20.94
N GLU A 67 -1.52 -20.09 -21.63
CA GLU A 67 -1.53 -19.73 -23.05
C GLU A 67 -1.93 -20.92 -23.94
N GLN A 68 -1.54 -22.12 -23.53
CA GLN A 68 -1.81 -23.35 -24.26
C GLN A 68 -1.87 -24.55 -23.32
N ILE A 69 -2.85 -25.42 -23.55
CA ILE A 69 -3.00 -26.74 -22.96
C ILE A 69 -2.50 -27.77 -23.98
N VAL A 70 -1.37 -28.39 -23.68
CA VAL A 70 -0.83 -29.51 -24.44
C VAL A 70 -1.33 -30.80 -23.80
N SER A 71 -2.27 -31.47 -24.47
CA SER A 71 -2.78 -32.78 -24.05
C SER A 71 -2.25 -33.88 -24.95
N VAL A 72 -1.93 -35.04 -24.37
CA VAL A 72 -1.58 -36.24 -25.14
C VAL A 72 -2.87 -36.87 -25.66
N ALA A 73 -2.90 -37.21 -26.96
CA ALA A 73 -4.09 -37.59 -27.74
C ALA A 73 -4.94 -38.78 -27.21
N ASN A 74 -4.54 -39.45 -26.13
CA ASN A 74 -5.13 -40.69 -25.65
C ASN A 74 -5.94 -40.54 -24.35
N GLY A 75 -6.36 -39.32 -24.00
CA GLY A 75 -7.33 -39.08 -22.92
C GLY A 75 -6.81 -39.36 -21.50
N ARG A 76 -5.50 -39.50 -21.30
CA ARG A 76 -4.86 -39.58 -19.99
C ARG A 76 -3.71 -38.59 -19.87
N HIS A 77 -3.57 -38.09 -18.65
CA HIS A 77 -2.47 -37.29 -18.11
C HIS A 77 -1.09 -37.68 -18.67
N PRO A 78 -0.15 -36.72 -18.82
CA PRO A 78 -0.14 -35.39 -18.20
C PRO A 78 -0.80 -34.28 -19.04
N ILE A 79 -1.42 -33.33 -18.34
CA ILE A 79 -1.81 -32.04 -18.90
C ILE A 79 -0.61 -31.12 -18.74
N THR A 80 -0.01 -30.68 -19.83
CA THR A 80 1.06 -29.68 -19.81
C THR A 80 0.47 -28.32 -20.16
N MET A 81 0.84 -27.29 -19.40
CA MET A 81 0.40 -25.92 -19.63
C MET A 81 1.59 -25.04 -20.01
N VAL A 82 1.42 -24.21 -21.02
CA VAL A 82 2.39 -23.17 -21.38
C VAL A 82 2.02 -21.89 -20.63
N ASN A 83 3.00 -21.29 -19.93
CA ASN A 83 2.85 -20.07 -19.12
C ASN A 83 1.63 -20.07 -18.16
N PRO A 84 1.50 -21.06 -17.26
CA PRO A 84 0.37 -21.12 -16.33
C PRO A 84 0.42 -20.02 -15.27
N GLN A 85 -0.75 -19.47 -14.92
CA GLN A 85 -0.95 -18.44 -13.91
C GLN A 85 -2.19 -18.72 -13.05
N ILE A 86 -2.01 -18.82 -11.74
CA ILE A 86 -3.04 -18.98 -10.73
C ILE A 86 -3.68 -17.62 -10.46
N VAL A 87 -4.82 -17.38 -11.11
CA VAL A 87 -5.60 -16.13 -10.96
C VAL A 87 -6.56 -16.17 -9.77
N ASN A 88 -6.82 -17.37 -9.23
CA ASN A 88 -7.63 -17.58 -8.03
C ASN A 88 -7.11 -18.77 -7.21
N GLY A 89 -7.24 -18.68 -5.89
CA GLY A 89 -6.74 -19.71 -4.98
C GLY A 89 -5.26 -19.54 -4.60
N CYS A 90 -4.69 -18.33 -4.71
CA CYS A 90 -3.31 -18.06 -4.29
C CYS A 90 -3.08 -18.44 -2.81
N GLN A 91 -4.00 -18.05 -1.92
CA GLN A 91 -3.94 -18.45 -0.50
C GLN A 91 -3.95 -19.97 -0.33
N THR A 92 -4.94 -20.64 -0.93
CA THR A 92 -5.12 -22.10 -0.91
C THR A 92 -3.88 -22.83 -1.44
N ALA A 93 -3.38 -22.42 -2.61
CA ALA A 93 -2.18 -22.99 -3.23
C ALA A 93 -0.95 -22.87 -2.31
N THR A 94 -0.71 -21.67 -1.77
CA THR A 94 0.47 -21.44 -0.91
C THR A 94 0.37 -22.21 0.41
N VAL A 95 -0.82 -22.29 1.03
CA VAL A 95 -1.01 -23.09 2.26
C VAL A 95 -0.84 -24.58 2.01
N ILE A 96 -1.42 -25.11 0.92
CA ILE A 96 -1.24 -26.53 0.53
C ILE A 96 0.24 -26.86 0.38
N HIS A 97 0.98 -26.03 -0.37
CA HIS A 97 2.41 -26.23 -0.55
C HIS A 97 3.16 -26.15 0.78
N ALA A 98 2.92 -25.10 1.59
CA ALA A 98 3.59 -24.92 2.87
C ALA A 98 3.36 -26.06 3.86
N VAL A 99 2.13 -26.60 3.93
CA VAL A 99 1.83 -27.78 4.75
C VAL A 99 2.52 -29.01 4.18
N SER A 100 2.40 -29.26 2.87
CA SER A 100 2.98 -30.43 2.22
C SER A 100 4.51 -30.51 2.35
N THR A 101 5.21 -29.37 2.31
CA THR A 101 6.69 -29.33 2.39
C THR A 101 7.20 -29.15 3.82
N GLY A 102 6.38 -28.58 4.72
CA GLY A 102 6.81 -28.16 6.06
C GLY A 102 6.34 -29.07 7.19
N THR A 103 5.44 -30.02 6.94
CA THR A 103 4.91 -30.93 7.96
C THR A 103 4.93 -32.38 7.49
N MET A 104 4.83 -33.32 8.43
CA MET A 104 4.66 -34.76 8.14
C MET A 104 3.18 -35.13 7.96
N ALA A 105 2.34 -34.18 7.54
CA ALA A 105 0.90 -34.42 7.38
C ALA A 105 0.64 -35.40 6.23
N ASP A 106 -0.23 -36.37 6.47
CA ASP A 106 -0.69 -37.27 5.42
C ASP A 106 -1.78 -36.59 4.60
N LEU A 107 -1.42 -36.20 3.37
CA LEU A 107 -2.31 -35.56 2.41
C LEU A 107 -2.69 -36.51 1.26
N ALA A 108 -2.40 -37.81 1.36
CA ALA A 108 -2.53 -38.76 0.27
C ALA A 108 -3.95 -38.85 -0.30
N ASP A 109 -4.96 -38.74 0.56
CA ASP A 109 -6.37 -38.85 0.17
C ASP A 109 -7.04 -37.49 -0.13
N GLY A 110 -6.28 -36.40 -0.06
CA GLY A 110 -6.80 -35.05 -0.30
C GLY A 110 -6.84 -34.68 -1.78
N TYR A 111 -7.89 -33.95 -2.15
CA TYR A 111 -8.09 -33.43 -3.51
C TYR A 111 -8.53 -31.96 -3.48
N VAL A 112 -8.28 -31.24 -4.57
CA VAL A 112 -8.75 -29.86 -4.75
C VAL A 112 -9.23 -29.59 -6.17
N HIS A 113 -10.33 -28.85 -6.30
CA HIS A 113 -10.90 -28.47 -7.58
C HIS A 113 -9.96 -27.51 -8.32
N VAL A 114 -9.60 -27.85 -9.56
CA VAL A 114 -8.80 -26.97 -10.42
C VAL A 114 -9.56 -26.65 -11.71
N LYS A 115 -9.80 -25.36 -11.98
CA LYS A 115 -10.32 -24.88 -13.26
C LYS A 115 -9.15 -24.38 -14.10
N ILE A 116 -8.90 -25.01 -15.23
CA ILE A 116 -7.90 -24.55 -16.22
C ILE A 116 -8.63 -23.84 -17.35
N ILE A 117 -8.11 -22.68 -17.76
CA ILE A 117 -8.63 -21.86 -18.85
C ILE A 117 -7.47 -21.57 -19.82
N GLU A 118 -7.60 -22.04 -21.06
CA GLU A 118 -6.67 -21.66 -22.13
C GLU A 118 -7.09 -20.31 -22.72
N THR A 119 -6.23 -19.30 -22.64
CA THR A 119 -6.49 -17.97 -23.21
C THR A 119 -5.22 -17.12 -23.26
N ASN A 120 -5.13 -16.29 -24.29
CA ASN A 120 -4.11 -15.24 -24.42
C ASN A 120 -4.71 -13.82 -24.24
N ASP A 121 -6.02 -13.71 -23.95
CA ASP A 121 -6.68 -12.42 -23.74
C ASP A 121 -6.43 -11.92 -22.32
N SER A 122 -5.49 -10.97 -22.19
CA SER A 122 -5.14 -10.35 -20.91
C SER A 122 -6.33 -9.68 -20.22
N THR A 123 -7.28 -9.12 -20.99
CA THR A 123 -8.48 -8.48 -20.41
C THR A 123 -9.43 -9.52 -19.83
N PHE A 124 -9.54 -10.69 -20.48
CA PHE A 124 -10.35 -11.80 -19.96
C PHE A 124 -9.72 -12.43 -18.72
N ILE A 125 -8.40 -12.62 -18.73
CA ILE A 125 -7.63 -13.08 -17.56
C ILE A 125 -7.89 -12.18 -16.36
N GLU A 126 -7.82 -10.86 -16.56
CA GLU A 126 -8.13 -9.88 -15.52
C GLU A 126 -9.57 -10.03 -15.03
N ARG A 127 -10.57 -10.05 -15.92
CA ARG A 127 -11.98 -10.26 -15.54
C ARG A 127 -12.19 -11.55 -14.75
N VAL A 128 -11.53 -12.65 -15.12
CA VAL A 128 -11.59 -13.92 -14.39
C VAL A 128 -10.97 -13.78 -13.00
N ALA A 129 -9.80 -13.15 -12.88
CA ALA A 129 -9.17 -12.87 -11.58
C ALA A 129 -10.09 -12.02 -10.69
N LEU A 130 -10.80 -11.04 -11.25
CA LEU A 130 -11.74 -10.21 -10.50
C LEU A 130 -12.98 -10.98 -10.05
N ALA A 131 -13.61 -11.75 -10.94
CA ALA A 131 -14.86 -12.46 -10.66
C ALA A 131 -14.70 -13.64 -9.67
N SER A 132 -13.56 -14.33 -9.73
CA SER A 132 -13.30 -15.54 -8.93
C SER A 132 -12.93 -15.27 -7.47
N ASN A 133 -12.55 -14.03 -7.13
CA ASN A 133 -12.13 -13.64 -5.78
C ASN A 133 -13.29 -13.13 -4.89
N THR A 134 -14.55 -13.39 -5.25
CA THR A 134 -15.77 -12.87 -4.61
C THR A 134 -16.04 -13.37 -3.17
N GLN A 135 -15.35 -14.40 -2.71
CA GLN A 135 -15.53 -14.96 -1.35
C GLN A 135 -14.67 -14.28 -0.26
N SER A 136 -13.66 -13.48 -0.64
CA SER A 136 -12.93 -12.59 0.30
C SER A 136 -12.98 -11.16 -0.22
N ARG A 137 -13.32 -10.17 0.61
CA ARG A 137 -13.50 -8.77 0.18
C ARG A 137 -12.30 -8.29 -0.67
N ILE A 138 -12.51 -8.18 -1.98
CA ILE A 138 -11.56 -7.53 -2.89
C ILE A 138 -11.64 -6.03 -2.63
N LEU A 139 -10.49 -5.41 -2.40
CA LEU A 139 -10.41 -3.96 -2.25
C LEU A 139 -10.17 -3.33 -3.63
N ASN A 140 -10.64 -2.09 -3.84
CA ASN A 140 -10.32 -1.33 -5.06
C ASN A 140 -8.81 -1.26 -5.33
N ARG A 141 -8.01 -1.26 -4.27
CA ARG A 141 -6.55 -1.39 -4.35
C ARG A 141 -6.12 -2.66 -5.08
N ASP A 142 -6.69 -3.81 -4.75
CA ASP A 142 -6.30 -5.08 -5.36
C ASP A 142 -6.65 -5.07 -6.86
N LEU A 143 -7.79 -4.46 -7.22
CA LEU A 143 -8.20 -4.27 -8.62
C LEU A 143 -7.19 -3.42 -9.41
N ARG A 144 -6.69 -2.34 -8.80
CA ARG A 144 -5.73 -1.41 -9.42
C ARG A 144 -4.27 -1.85 -9.32
N ALA A 145 -3.95 -2.94 -8.61
CA ALA A 145 -2.55 -3.35 -8.37
C ALA A 145 -1.79 -3.75 -9.65
N ASN A 146 -2.51 -4.05 -10.73
CA ASN A 146 -1.97 -4.36 -12.05
C ASN A 146 -2.15 -3.21 -13.06
N ASP A 147 -2.67 -2.05 -12.63
CA ASP A 147 -2.78 -0.86 -13.48
C ASP A 147 -1.40 -0.40 -13.96
N ASN A 148 -1.36 0.14 -15.19
CA ASN A 148 -0.11 0.59 -15.80
C ASN A 148 0.60 1.66 -14.96
N ILE A 149 -0.14 2.58 -14.33
CA ILE A 149 0.46 3.61 -13.48
C ILE A 149 1.17 2.96 -12.28
N GLN A 150 0.55 1.96 -11.64
CA GLN A 150 1.16 1.27 -10.50
C GLN A 150 2.41 0.48 -10.90
N ARG A 151 2.40 -0.16 -12.07
CA ARG A 151 3.58 -0.85 -12.61
C ARG A 151 4.70 0.13 -12.94
N GLN A 152 4.39 1.26 -13.56
CA GLN A 152 5.36 2.31 -13.86
C GLN A 152 5.99 2.87 -12.59
N LEU A 153 5.22 3.08 -11.52
CA LEU A 153 5.77 3.53 -10.23
C LEU A 153 6.78 2.54 -9.64
N VAL A 154 6.60 1.23 -9.81
CA VAL A 154 7.61 0.23 -9.42
C VAL A 154 8.91 0.47 -10.18
N GLU A 155 8.83 0.62 -11.50
CA GLU A 155 10.00 0.83 -12.35
C GLU A 155 10.73 2.14 -12.00
N CYS A 156 9.98 3.22 -11.78
CA CYS A 156 10.51 4.54 -11.48
C CYS A 156 11.09 4.66 -10.07
N LEU A 157 10.55 3.96 -9.07
CA LEU A 157 11.04 4.04 -7.68
C LEU A 157 12.24 3.11 -7.41
N ARG A 158 12.40 2.04 -8.20
CA ARG A 158 13.47 1.05 -8.00
C ARG A 158 14.88 1.64 -8.06
N PRO A 159 15.24 2.53 -9.02
CA PRO A 159 16.56 3.17 -9.06
C PRO A 159 16.91 3.95 -7.79
N HIS A 160 15.90 4.43 -7.05
CA HIS A 160 16.06 5.16 -5.80
C HIS A 160 16.12 4.23 -4.56
N ASN A 161 16.34 2.92 -4.76
CA ASN A 161 16.36 1.89 -3.71
C ASN A 161 15.03 1.74 -2.95
N TYR A 162 13.91 2.05 -3.61
CA TYR A 162 12.58 1.84 -3.06
C TYR A 162 11.88 0.64 -3.70
N PHE A 163 11.23 -0.15 -2.84
CA PHE A 163 10.30 -1.19 -3.19
C PHE A 163 8.87 -0.66 -3.02
N TYR A 164 8.18 -0.49 -4.15
CA TYR A 164 6.79 -0.04 -4.18
C TYR A 164 5.84 -1.23 -4.05
N VAL A 165 5.20 -1.34 -2.89
CA VAL A 165 4.28 -2.46 -2.56
C VAL A 165 2.92 -2.18 -3.19
N ARG A 166 2.73 -2.66 -4.42
CA ARG A 166 1.47 -2.53 -5.16
C ARG A 166 0.43 -3.54 -4.66
N LYS A 167 0.84 -4.79 -4.42
CA LYS A 167 -0.02 -5.89 -3.96
C LYS A 167 0.16 -6.14 -2.48
N ARG A 168 -0.92 -6.51 -1.80
CA ARG A 168 -0.82 -7.00 -0.41
C ARG A 168 -0.07 -8.34 -0.40
N GLY A 169 0.87 -8.49 0.54
CA GLY A 169 1.72 -9.67 0.65
C GLY A 169 2.95 -9.69 -0.27
N GLU A 170 3.20 -8.61 -1.03
CA GLU A 170 4.40 -8.50 -1.87
C GLU A 170 5.64 -8.26 -1.01
N ASN A 171 6.72 -8.99 -1.28
CA ASN A 171 7.99 -8.87 -0.59
C ASN A 171 9.04 -8.21 -1.48
N ALA A 172 9.97 -7.47 -0.86
CA ALA A 172 11.05 -6.84 -1.59
C ALA A 172 11.93 -7.91 -2.27
N PRO A 173 12.30 -7.74 -3.54
CA PRO A 173 13.11 -8.73 -4.26
C PRO A 173 14.55 -8.80 -3.74
N ARG A 174 14.99 -7.79 -2.98
CA ARG A 174 16.33 -7.70 -2.41
C ARG A 174 16.26 -7.19 -0.97
N PRO A 175 17.05 -7.75 -0.04
CA PRO A 175 17.21 -7.21 1.30
C PRO A 175 17.71 -5.75 1.27
N GLY A 176 17.28 -4.94 2.22
CA GLY A 176 17.73 -3.55 2.38
C GLY A 176 17.03 -2.51 1.50
N MET A 177 16.12 -2.92 0.62
CA MET A 177 15.24 -1.97 -0.08
C MET A 177 14.26 -1.31 0.89
N ARG A 178 14.00 -0.02 0.68
CA ARG A 178 13.06 0.75 1.51
C ARG A 178 11.65 0.62 0.97
N MET A 179 10.65 0.47 1.82
CA MET A 179 9.30 0.13 1.37
C MET A 179 8.36 1.34 1.34
N ILE A 180 7.61 1.48 0.24
CA ILE A 180 6.49 2.41 0.12
C ILE A 180 5.25 1.61 -0.27
N ASP A 181 4.26 1.52 0.63
CA ASP A 181 2.97 0.92 0.30
C ASP A 181 2.15 1.82 -0.62
N ALA A 182 1.52 1.25 -1.65
CA ALA A 182 0.74 2.01 -2.62
C ALA A 182 -0.39 2.83 -1.98
N ALA A 183 -1.10 2.28 -0.98
CA ALA A 183 -2.16 3.03 -0.30
C ALA A 183 -1.56 4.21 0.48
N ARG A 184 -0.42 3.98 1.14
CA ARG A 184 0.29 5.08 1.82
C ARG A 184 0.75 6.13 0.81
N ALA A 185 1.33 5.74 -0.33
CA ALA A 185 1.74 6.69 -1.37
C ALA A 185 0.57 7.60 -1.79
N GLY A 186 -0.61 7.03 -2.06
CA GLY A 186 -1.80 7.83 -2.40
C GLY A 186 -2.22 8.79 -1.30
N GLN A 187 -2.18 8.36 -0.03
CA GLN A 187 -2.45 9.27 1.11
C GLN A 187 -1.44 10.42 1.17
N LEU A 188 -0.16 10.12 0.97
CA LEU A 188 0.91 11.11 1.01
C LEU A 188 0.78 12.11 -0.13
N VAL A 189 0.51 11.66 -1.35
CA VAL A 189 0.29 12.52 -2.51
C VAL A 189 -0.92 13.42 -2.30
N LEU A 190 -2.06 12.87 -1.87
CA LEU A 190 -3.26 13.67 -1.59
C LEU A 190 -2.98 14.78 -0.57
N ALA A 191 -2.28 14.49 0.52
CA ALA A 191 -1.97 15.50 1.54
C ALA A 191 -0.91 16.51 1.06
N TYR A 192 0.23 16.02 0.56
CA TYR A 192 1.42 16.82 0.26
C TYR A 192 1.30 17.58 -1.06
N LEU A 193 0.94 16.89 -2.14
CA LEU A 193 0.85 17.44 -3.50
C LEU A 193 -0.51 18.08 -3.77
N CYS A 194 -1.61 17.36 -3.55
CA CYS A 194 -2.96 17.84 -3.89
C CYS A 194 -3.50 18.84 -2.85
N GLY A 195 -2.92 18.86 -1.66
CA GLY A 195 -3.36 19.74 -0.58
C GLY A 195 -4.68 19.31 0.06
N GLU A 196 -4.98 18.02 0.06
CA GLU A 196 -6.23 17.40 0.53
C GLU A 196 -5.99 16.50 1.76
N PRO A 197 -5.56 17.05 2.91
CA PRO A 197 -5.19 16.26 4.09
C PRO A 197 -6.39 15.54 4.71
N THR A 198 -7.61 16.09 4.58
CA THR A 198 -8.83 15.45 5.07
C THR A 198 -9.13 14.21 4.23
N LYS A 199 -9.18 14.33 2.89
CA LYS A 199 -9.41 13.17 1.99
C LYS A 199 -8.38 12.06 2.24
N SER A 200 -7.10 12.44 2.34
CA SER A 200 -5.99 11.52 2.65
C SER A 200 -6.27 10.68 3.92
N LYS A 201 -6.90 11.27 4.93
CA LYS A 201 -7.24 10.60 6.18
C LYS A 201 -8.58 9.85 6.14
N THR A 202 -9.65 10.50 5.69
CA THR A 202 -11.03 10.00 5.84
C THR A 202 -11.50 9.14 4.67
N ASN A 203 -10.97 9.38 3.48
CA ASN A 203 -11.34 8.72 2.22
C ASN A 203 -10.23 7.80 1.71
N SER A 204 -9.43 7.24 2.63
CA SER A 204 -8.30 6.38 2.27
C SER A 204 -8.73 5.10 1.53
N ASN A 205 -9.96 4.63 1.76
CA ASN A 205 -10.54 3.51 1.03
C ASN A 205 -10.90 3.88 -0.43
N ASP A 206 -11.08 5.16 -0.73
CA ASP A 206 -11.49 5.67 -2.04
C ASP A 206 -10.29 6.04 -2.92
N ILE A 207 -9.06 5.98 -2.39
CA ILE A 207 -7.79 6.26 -3.11
C ILE A 207 -7.64 5.43 -4.39
N PHE A 208 -8.10 4.18 -4.37
CA PHE A 208 -8.06 3.32 -5.56
C PHE A 208 -9.40 3.23 -6.29
N GLY A 209 -10.39 4.02 -5.86
CA GLY A 209 -11.66 4.25 -6.54
C GLY A 209 -11.70 5.68 -7.06
N ASP A 210 -12.63 6.48 -6.54
CA ASP A 210 -12.93 7.83 -7.04
C ASP A 210 -11.76 8.82 -6.98
N LEU A 211 -10.81 8.61 -6.05
CA LEU A 211 -9.66 9.50 -5.88
C LEU A 211 -8.41 9.04 -6.66
N TYR A 212 -8.48 7.98 -7.45
CA TYR A 212 -7.31 7.36 -8.07
C TYR A 212 -6.59 8.30 -9.05
N GLU A 213 -7.35 8.92 -9.94
CA GLU A 213 -6.80 9.86 -10.93
C GLU A 213 -6.24 11.13 -10.28
N GLU A 214 -6.76 11.53 -9.10
CA GLU A 214 -6.23 12.66 -8.32
C GLU A 214 -4.92 12.25 -7.61
N ALA A 215 -4.90 11.07 -6.97
CA ALA A 215 -3.78 10.60 -6.16
C ALA A 215 -2.60 10.06 -6.98
N PHE A 216 -2.83 9.64 -8.22
CA PHE A 216 -1.80 9.03 -9.08
C PHE A 216 -1.75 9.63 -10.48
N ASN A 217 -2.15 10.90 -10.64
CA ASN A 217 -2.11 11.61 -11.92
C ASN A 217 -0.69 11.56 -12.54
N PRO A 218 -0.50 10.88 -13.69
CA PRO A 218 0.83 10.70 -14.28
C PRO A 218 1.46 12.00 -14.81
N HIS A 219 0.68 13.08 -14.93
CA HIS A 219 1.17 14.40 -15.34
C HIS A 219 1.60 15.28 -14.17
N ALA A 220 1.23 14.94 -12.93
CA ALA A 220 1.54 15.73 -11.74
C ALA A 220 2.40 14.97 -10.72
N VAL A 221 2.28 13.65 -10.66
CA VAL A 221 2.95 12.81 -9.68
C VAL A 221 4.23 12.24 -10.27
N THR A 222 5.38 12.63 -9.70
CA THR A 222 6.69 12.05 -10.04
C THR A 222 7.21 11.16 -8.92
N PRO A 223 8.12 10.19 -9.20
CA PRO A 223 8.74 9.38 -8.16
C PRO A 223 9.46 10.25 -7.10
N GLU A 224 10.08 11.36 -7.48
CA GLU A 224 10.78 12.26 -6.54
C GLU A 224 9.82 12.94 -5.57
N ILE A 225 8.62 13.34 -6.02
CA ILE A 225 7.58 13.90 -5.14
C ILE A 225 7.09 12.84 -4.15
N ILE A 226 6.88 11.59 -4.60
CA ILE A 226 6.50 10.49 -3.71
C ILE A 226 7.59 10.24 -2.66
N ILE A 227 8.86 10.24 -3.07
CA ILE A 227 10.02 10.05 -2.18
C ILE A 227 10.08 11.19 -1.16
N ALA A 228 10.01 12.45 -1.60
CA ALA A 228 10.05 13.61 -0.70
C ALA A 228 8.92 13.57 0.33
N ALA A 229 7.69 13.27 -0.12
CA ALA A 229 6.54 13.13 0.77
C ALA A 229 6.72 11.96 1.76
N HIS A 230 7.24 10.82 1.31
CA HIS A 230 7.49 9.64 2.13
C HIS A 230 8.59 9.84 3.17
N GLU A 231 9.68 10.50 2.80
CA GLU A 231 10.79 10.83 3.70
C GLU A 231 10.37 11.80 4.78
N CYS A 232 9.71 12.88 4.36
CA CYS A 232 9.14 13.86 5.28
C CYS A 232 8.15 13.20 6.23
N TYR A 233 7.24 12.36 5.71
CA TYR A 233 6.28 11.65 6.53
C TYR A 233 6.92 10.61 7.46
N SER A 234 8.04 10.01 7.09
CA SER A 234 8.76 9.06 7.95
C SER A 234 9.29 9.74 9.22
N VAL A 235 9.71 11.01 9.13
CA VAL A 235 10.07 11.82 10.30
C VAL A 235 8.83 12.11 11.16
N ILE A 236 7.71 12.52 10.53
CA ILE A 236 6.44 12.79 11.20
C ILE A 236 5.91 11.54 11.92
N GLU A 237 5.93 10.39 11.27
CA GLU A 237 5.43 9.13 11.82
C GLU A 237 6.26 8.64 13.00
N ARG A 238 7.58 8.89 13.00
CA ARG A 238 8.44 8.59 14.15
C ARG A 238 8.00 9.38 15.39
N ARG A 239 7.83 10.70 15.25
CA ARG A 239 7.30 11.56 16.33
C ARG A 239 5.92 11.09 16.79
N ARG A 240 5.03 10.79 15.85
CA ARG A 240 3.68 10.27 16.14
C ARG A 240 3.73 8.98 16.98
N LYS A 241 4.63 8.04 16.65
CA LYS A 241 4.80 6.79 17.42
C LYS A 241 5.32 7.04 18.83
N GLU A 242 6.25 7.98 19.01
CA GLU A 242 6.75 8.37 20.33
C GLU A 242 5.61 8.93 21.21
N ILE A 243 4.75 9.78 20.64
CA ILE A 243 3.58 10.35 21.33
C ILE A 243 2.57 9.26 21.69
N LEU A 244 2.29 8.31 20.80
CA LEU A 244 1.40 7.18 21.07
C LEU A 244 1.95 6.28 22.20
N ALA A 245 3.25 5.99 22.19
CA ALA A 245 3.90 5.22 23.23
C ALA A 245 3.84 5.95 24.58
N TRP A 246 4.07 7.27 24.58
CA TRP A 246 3.93 8.10 25.77
C TRP A 246 2.50 8.08 26.31
N GLN A 247 1.47 8.24 25.47
CA GLN A 247 0.07 8.19 25.88
C GLN A 247 -0.32 6.84 26.48
N ALA A 248 0.23 5.73 25.98
CA ALA A 248 0.01 4.42 26.56
C ALA A 248 0.66 4.27 27.95
N SER A 249 1.71 5.05 28.25
CA SER A 249 2.48 4.99 29.50
C SER A 249 1.96 5.89 30.63
N VAL A 250 1.10 6.87 30.35
CA VAL A 250 0.64 7.87 31.33
C VAL A 250 -0.87 7.83 31.49
N THR A 251 -1.36 7.73 32.73
CA THR A 251 -2.78 7.49 32.99
C THR A 251 -3.68 8.71 32.72
N ARG A 252 -3.19 9.97 32.81
CA ARG A 252 -4.06 11.17 32.79
C ARG A 252 -3.48 12.52 32.29
N ASN A 253 -2.23 12.63 31.84
CA ASN A 253 -1.69 13.94 31.42
C ASN A 253 -1.87 14.16 29.90
N SER A 254 -2.22 15.39 29.51
CA SER A 254 -2.26 15.81 28.12
C SER A 254 -0.86 16.21 27.64
N PHE A 255 -0.32 15.50 26.64
CA PHE A 255 0.89 15.91 25.92
C PHE A 255 0.58 17.09 25.00
N GLU A 256 1.44 18.12 25.00
CA GLU A 256 1.27 19.35 24.22
C GLU A 256 1.09 19.08 22.71
N GLU A 257 1.76 18.05 22.18
CA GLU A 257 1.67 17.67 20.76
C GLU A 257 0.73 16.49 20.49
N SER A 258 -0.16 16.14 21.42
CA SER A 258 -1.13 15.05 21.24
C SER A 258 -2.01 15.21 19.99
N TRP A 259 -2.15 16.43 19.48
CA TRP A 259 -2.82 16.71 18.21
C TRP A 259 -2.16 16.03 17.01
N LEU A 260 -0.85 15.74 17.04
CA LEU A 260 -0.12 15.13 15.93
C LEU A 260 -0.63 13.73 15.58
N ILE A 261 -1.15 13.00 16.57
CA ILE A 261 -1.78 11.67 16.37
C ILE A 261 -2.88 11.74 15.32
N GLU A 262 -3.63 12.84 15.33
CA GLU A 262 -4.76 13.08 14.45
C GLU A 262 -4.39 14.01 13.27
N GLY A 263 -3.43 14.90 13.45
CA GLY A 263 -3.06 15.96 12.51
C GLY A 263 -1.88 15.63 11.59
N HIS A 264 -1.28 14.44 11.66
CA HIS A 264 -0.07 14.08 10.88
C HIS A 264 -0.18 14.32 9.35
N PHE A 265 -1.33 14.04 8.72
CA PHE A 265 -1.52 14.37 7.30
C PHE A 265 -1.72 15.87 7.05
N HIS A 266 -2.31 16.59 8.01
CA HIS A 266 -2.40 18.05 7.92
C HIS A 266 -1.02 18.69 8.06
N LEU A 267 -0.13 18.09 8.85
CA LEU A 267 1.25 18.57 8.98
C LEU A 267 1.98 18.44 7.64
N LEU A 268 1.85 17.27 7.00
CA LEU A 268 2.40 17.05 5.66
C LEU A 268 1.81 18.02 4.62
N PHE A 269 0.50 18.29 4.68
CA PHE A 269 -0.16 19.30 3.85
C PHE A 269 0.45 20.70 4.03
N VAL A 270 0.63 21.16 5.28
CA VAL A 270 1.20 22.48 5.56
C VAL A 270 2.62 22.59 4.98
N ILE A 271 3.42 21.52 5.07
CA ILE A 271 4.77 21.50 4.48
C ILE A 271 4.69 21.66 2.96
N GLY A 272 3.86 20.87 2.27
CA GLY A 272 3.68 21.00 0.82
C GLY A 272 3.17 22.40 0.42
N GLU A 273 2.30 22.99 1.25
CA GLU A 273 1.77 24.33 1.02
C GLU A 273 2.83 25.43 1.20
N LEU A 274 3.67 25.32 2.24
CA LEU A 274 4.79 26.22 2.45
C LEU A 274 5.79 26.16 1.30
N MET A 275 6.08 24.97 0.77
CA MET A 275 6.95 24.80 -0.40
C MET A 275 6.35 25.43 -1.65
N ARG A 276 5.06 25.19 -1.94
CA ARG A 276 4.36 25.82 -3.08
C ARG A 276 4.42 27.35 -3.00
N ARG A 277 4.12 27.93 -1.84
CA ARG A 277 4.14 29.40 -1.64
C ARG A 277 5.54 30.00 -1.76
N ALA A 278 6.57 29.24 -1.38
CA ALA A 278 7.96 29.63 -1.57
C ALA A 278 8.49 29.33 -2.98
N SER A 279 7.66 28.81 -3.90
CA SER A 279 8.07 28.36 -5.25
C SER A 279 9.19 27.32 -5.22
N ILE A 280 9.24 26.49 -4.17
CA ILE A 280 10.22 25.42 -4.01
C ILE A 280 9.61 24.13 -4.61
N PRO A 281 10.34 23.41 -5.49
CA PRO A 281 9.85 22.15 -6.03
C PRO A 281 9.53 21.14 -4.91
N LEU A 282 8.38 20.47 -5.01
CA LEU A 282 7.94 19.47 -4.03
C LEU A 282 8.83 18.20 -3.99
N SER A 283 9.77 18.06 -4.91
CA SER A 283 10.82 17.04 -4.89
C SER A 283 11.96 17.33 -3.91
N GLU A 284 12.07 18.57 -3.40
CA GLU A 284 13.17 19.00 -2.51
C GLU A 284 13.02 18.44 -1.08
N THR A 285 13.44 17.19 -0.91
CA THR A 285 13.26 16.39 0.32
C THR A 285 13.86 17.05 1.56
N THR A 286 15.11 17.53 1.49
CA THR A 286 15.81 18.14 2.63
C THR A 286 15.10 19.41 3.11
N ILE A 287 14.61 20.23 2.18
CA ILE A 287 13.86 21.45 2.49
C ILE A 287 12.51 21.09 3.11
N ALA A 288 11.80 20.11 2.54
CA ALA A 288 10.53 19.63 3.10
C ALA A 288 10.66 19.20 4.57
N ILE A 289 11.70 18.41 4.89
CA ILE A 289 12.00 17.98 6.26
C ILE A 289 12.34 19.18 7.15
N GLY A 290 13.12 20.14 6.65
CA GLY A 290 13.48 21.37 7.38
C GLY A 290 12.28 22.24 7.75
N LEU A 291 11.15 22.12 7.05
CA LEU A 291 9.93 22.88 7.31
C LEU A 291 9.03 22.27 8.40
N ILE A 292 9.36 21.07 8.93
CA ILE A 292 8.51 20.37 9.92
C ILE A 292 8.22 21.21 11.16
N GLU A 293 9.22 21.91 11.72
CA GLU A 293 9.01 22.75 12.93
C GLU A 293 8.11 23.94 12.64
N LYS A 294 8.34 24.63 11.52
CA LYS A 294 7.51 25.76 11.08
C LYS A 294 6.07 25.31 10.85
N ALA A 295 5.87 24.18 10.18
CA ALA A 295 4.55 23.61 9.93
C ALA A 295 3.85 23.16 11.22
N SER A 296 4.61 22.61 12.19
CA SER A 296 4.09 22.22 13.50
C SER A 296 3.61 23.43 14.31
N SER A 297 4.33 24.55 14.27
CA SER A 297 3.92 25.80 14.92
C SER A 297 2.59 26.33 14.35
N ILE A 298 2.44 26.32 13.02
CA ILE A 298 1.18 26.71 12.35
C ILE A 298 0.00 25.84 12.81
N LEU A 299 0.20 24.52 12.88
CA LEU A 299 -0.85 23.61 13.35
C LEU A 299 -1.14 23.74 14.84
N ARG A 300 -0.14 24.06 15.66
CA ARG A 300 -0.33 24.34 17.09
C ARG A 300 -1.27 25.54 17.25
N THR A 301 -1.00 26.64 16.54
CA THR A 301 -1.91 27.80 16.52
C THR A 301 -3.32 27.45 16.05
N PHE A 302 -3.45 26.59 15.03
CA PHE A 302 -4.75 26.11 14.56
C PHE A 302 -5.52 25.35 15.64
N VAL A 303 -4.85 24.44 16.36
CA VAL A 303 -5.44 23.65 17.45
C VAL A 303 -5.80 24.54 18.64
N GLU A 304 -4.95 25.48 19.01
CA GLU A 304 -5.19 26.44 20.10
C GLU A 304 -6.42 27.32 19.85
N ARG A 305 -6.62 27.77 18.60
CA ARG A 305 -7.83 28.51 18.20
C ARG A 305 -9.10 27.65 18.25
N ASN A 306 -8.95 26.34 18.32
CA ASN A 306 -10.04 25.36 18.29
C ASN A 306 -10.10 24.45 19.54
N GLN A 307 -9.60 24.90 20.69
CA GLN A 307 -9.52 24.12 21.95
C GLN A 307 -10.86 23.47 22.40
N LYS A 308 -12.00 24.01 21.97
CA LYS A 308 -13.33 23.45 22.28
C LYS A 308 -13.71 22.21 21.45
N VAL A 309 -12.92 21.86 20.44
CA VAL A 309 -13.18 20.74 19.53
C VAL A 309 -12.11 19.67 19.71
N ALA A 310 -12.51 18.44 19.99
CA ALA A 310 -11.57 17.33 20.10
C ALA A 310 -10.77 17.11 18.80
N ASN A 311 -9.47 16.87 18.92
CA ASN A 311 -8.54 16.75 17.78
C ASN A 311 -9.01 15.75 16.70
N TYR A 312 -9.54 14.58 17.10
CA TYR A 312 -10.02 13.57 16.15
C TYR A 312 -11.15 14.09 15.24
N ARG A 313 -11.98 15.01 15.76
CA ARG A 313 -13.06 15.66 15.02
C ARG A 313 -12.53 16.86 14.26
N LEU A 314 -11.67 17.66 14.88
CA LEU A 314 -11.09 18.87 14.30
C LEU A 314 -10.40 18.56 12.96
N PHE A 315 -9.51 17.57 12.91
CA PHE A 315 -8.81 17.16 11.68
C PHE A 315 -9.65 16.35 10.69
N ARG A 316 -10.98 16.33 10.84
CA ARG A 316 -11.93 15.72 9.89
C ARG A 316 -12.93 16.72 9.32
N LEU A 317 -12.94 17.97 9.81
CA LEU A 317 -13.86 18.99 9.29
C LEU A 317 -13.36 19.52 7.95
N ALA A 318 -14.28 19.73 7.01
CA ALA A 318 -13.97 20.34 5.71
C ALA A 318 -13.31 21.73 5.86
N ARG A 319 -13.77 22.52 6.83
CA ARG A 319 -13.26 23.88 7.10
C ARG A 319 -11.83 23.93 7.64
N SER A 320 -11.30 22.83 8.19
CA SER A 320 -9.99 22.84 8.86
C SER A 320 -8.87 23.23 7.92
N ARG A 321 -8.92 22.77 6.67
CA ARG A 321 -7.98 23.15 5.63
C ARG A 321 -7.96 24.67 5.41
N GLU A 322 -9.13 25.29 5.26
CA GLU A 322 -9.26 26.73 5.03
C GLU A 322 -8.79 27.56 6.22
N GLU A 323 -9.10 27.13 7.45
CA GLU A 323 -8.62 27.79 8.67
C GLU A 323 -7.08 27.73 8.78
N ILE A 324 -6.47 26.60 8.43
CA ILE A 324 -5.01 26.44 8.39
C ILE A 324 -4.40 27.38 7.34
N LEU A 325 -4.96 27.43 6.12
CA LEU A 325 -4.49 28.33 5.07
C LEU A 325 -4.50 29.80 5.52
N LYS A 326 -5.57 30.24 6.20
CA LYS A 326 -5.65 31.59 6.78
C LYS A 326 -4.57 31.87 7.83
N ILE A 327 -4.13 30.87 8.58
CA ILE A 327 -3.02 31.04 9.54
C ILE A 327 -1.69 31.20 8.78
N ILE A 328 -1.47 30.42 7.71
CA ILE A 328 -0.30 30.57 6.85
C ILE A 328 -0.26 31.98 6.23
N ASP A 329 -1.40 32.47 5.72
CA ASP A 329 -1.51 33.83 5.14
C ASP A 329 -1.16 34.92 6.15
N ASN A 330 -1.66 34.81 7.39
CA ASN A 330 -1.40 35.82 8.42
C ASN A 330 0.03 35.77 8.95
N ASN A 331 0.66 34.59 9.02
CA ASN A 331 2.08 34.46 9.35
C ASN A 331 3.01 34.89 8.19
N SER A 332 2.45 35.17 7.01
CA SER A 332 3.19 35.69 5.85
C SER A 332 3.14 37.22 5.77
N LYS A 333 2.30 37.88 6.59
CA LYS A 333 2.29 39.34 6.70
C LYS A 333 3.53 39.78 7.49
N PRO A 334 4.17 40.91 7.15
CA PRO A 334 5.23 41.49 7.97
C PRO A 334 4.73 41.63 9.41
N ASP A 335 5.52 41.18 10.38
CA ASP A 335 5.25 41.48 11.77
C ASP A 335 5.39 43.00 11.95
N GLU A 336 4.26 43.71 12.02
CA GLU A 336 4.27 45.17 12.21
C GLU A 336 4.94 45.57 13.54
N ALA A 337 5.02 44.65 14.51
CA ALA A 337 5.72 44.88 15.77
C ALA A 337 7.23 44.58 15.69
N ASN A 338 7.70 43.83 14.68
CA ASN A 338 9.11 43.56 14.40
C ASN A 338 9.39 43.63 12.90
N PRO A 339 9.57 44.85 12.35
CA PRO A 339 9.84 45.03 10.94
C PRO A 339 11.20 44.40 10.56
N VAL A 340 11.20 43.57 9.51
CA VAL A 340 12.42 43.00 8.93
C VAL A 340 13.12 44.10 8.12
N GLN A 341 14.33 44.49 8.53
CA GLN A 341 15.19 45.36 7.74
C GLN A 341 15.81 44.56 6.59
N ILE A 342 15.63 45.07 5.36
CA ILE A 342 16.26 44.53 4.15
C ILE A 342 17.11 45.66 3.58
N GLU A 343 18.43 45.47 3.51
CA GLU A 343 19.33 46.46 2.90
C GLU A 343 19.26 46.38 1.38
N LEU A 344 18.98 47.52 0.74
CA LEU A 344 18.77 47.61 -0.71
C LEU A 344 20.06 47.55 -1.53
N PHE A 345 21.22 47.86 -0.92
CA PHE A 345 22.52 47.88 -1.60
C PHE A 345 23.64 47.39 -0.67
N GLN A 346 24.01 46.11 -0.78
CA GLN A 346 25.35 45.67 -0.39
C GLN A 346 26.25 45.80 -1.63
N TYR A 347 27.38 46.49 -1.48
CA TYR A 347 28.33 46.95 -2.51
C TYR A 347 28.11 48.37 -3.05
N LEU A 348 28.54 49.34 -2.25
CA LEU A 348 29.42 50.38 -2.78
C LEU A 348 30.82 50.06 -2.25
N GLY A 349 31.65 49.49 -3.12
CA GLY A 349 33.05 49.20 -2.84
C GLY A 349 33.76 50.48 -2.40
N SER A 350 34.54 50.35 -1.33
CA SER A 350 35.53 51.31 -0.88
C SER A 350 36.45 51.71 -2.05
N ALA A 351 36.51 53.01 -2.33
CA ALA A 351 37.43 53.64 -3.27
C ALA A 351 38.89 53.53 -2.83
#